data_AF-A0A1D1Z446-F1
#
_entry.id   AF-A0A1D1Z446-F1
#
_cell.length_a   1.000
_cell.length_b   1.000
_cell.length_c   1.000
_cell.angle_alpha   90.00
_cell.angle_beta   90.00
_cell.angle_gamma   90.00
#
_symmetry.space_group_name_H-M   'P 1'
#
loop_
_entity.id
_entity.type
_entity.pdbx_description
1 polymer ?
#
loop_
_entity_poly.entity_id
_entity_poly.type
_entity_poly.pdbx_seq_one_letter_code
_entity_poly.pdbx_strand_id
1 'polypeptide(L)'
;AGEKAKLLCSFGGDFVSENGKAYYVGGKTRLVSIERSVSFRFMLAKMSELCDVDPGAIDIRFQLPDGGLCDSRLVSVETDDDVRNMMEEFDSNRKIPIFLFMDKTQNNEEEEEDD
;
A
#
# COMPACT_ATOMS: atom_id res chain seq x y z
N ALA A 1 3.92 -25.72 5.03
CA ALA A 1 3.62 -24.53 5.85
C ALA A 1 3.57 -23.34 4.90
N GLY A 2 2.48 -22.58 4.89
CA GLY A 2 2.33 -21.44 3.98
C GLY A 2 3.44 -20.43 4.21
N GLU A 3 4.12 -20.04 3.14
CA GLU A 3 5.17 -19.03 3.20
C GLU A 3 4.51 -17.66 3.43
N LYS A 4 4.90 -16.97 4.50
CA LYS A 4 4.36 -15.65 4.85
C LYS A 4 5.27 -14.56 4.30
N ALA A 5 4.69 -13.57 3.63
CA ALA A 5 5.38 -12.35 3.25
C ALA A 5 5.30 -11.30 4.36
N LYS A 6 6.37 -10.51 4.49
CA LYS A 6 6.44 -9.37 5.41
C LYS A 6 6.29 -8.09 4.61
N LEU A 7 5.15 -7.43 4.76
CA LEU A 7 4.87 -6.14 4.15
C LEU A 7 5.27 -5.01 5.10
N LEU A 8 6.03 -4.04 4.61
CA LEU A 8 6.28 -2.76 5.26
C LEU A 8 5.23 -1.77 4.75
N CYS A 9 4.13 -1.64 5.46
CA CYS A 9 3.00 -0.80 5.08
C CYS A 9 3.21 0.62 5.60
N SER A 10 3.41 1.56 4.69
CA SER A 10 3.53 2.99 5.02
C SER A 10 2.26 3.75 4.62
N PHE A 11 1.68 4.52 5.55
CA PHE A 11 0.41 5.23 5.35
C PHE A 11 0.34 6.55 6.13
N GLY A 12 -0.48 7.48 5.65
CA GLY A 12 -0.74 8.78 6.29
C GLY A 12 0.41 9.79 6.22
N GLY A 13 1.43 9.51 5.41
CA GLY A 13 2.50 10.41 5.02
C GLY A 13 2.43 10.74 3.54
N ASP A 14 3.37 11.57 3.10
CA ASP A 14 3.41 12.10 1.74
C ASP A 14 4.74 11.79 1.06
N PHE A 15 4.71 11.71 -0.27
CA PHE A 15 5.93 11.62 -1.06
C PHE A 15 6.44 13.01 -1.38
N VAL A 16 7.59 13.38 -0.81
CA VAL A 16 8.29 14.63 -1.10
C VAL A 16 9.44 14.34 -2.04
N SER A 17 9.51 15.08 -3.14
CA SER A 17 10.66 15.05 -4.04
C SER A 17 11.71 16.05 -3.56
N GLU A 18 12.85 15.56 -3.09
CA GLU A 18 14.02 16.38 -2.76
C GLU A 18 15.19 16.00 -3.70
N ASN A 19 15.73 16.99 -4.42
CA ASN A 19 16.85 16.82 -5.34
C ASN A 19 16.65 15.70 -6.38
N GLY A 20 15.43 15.54 -6.89
CA GLY A 20 15.07 14.54 -7.91
C GLY A 20 14.88 13.12 -7.36
N LYS A 21 14.83 12.95 -6.04
CA LYS A 21 14.51 11.68 -5.38
C LYS A 21 13.24 11.81 -4.56
N ALA A 22 12.31 10.87 -4.72
CA ALA A 22 11.10 10.80 -3.90
C ALA A 22 11.40 10.13 -2.56
N TYR A 23 11.04 10.79 -1.47
CA TYR A 23 11.13 10.29 -0.11
C TYR A 23 9.74 10.26 0.51
N TYR A 24 9.39 9.15 1.14
CA TYR A 24 8.20 9.09 1.97
C TYR A 24 8.48 9.77 3.31
N VAL A 25 7.78 10.85 3.61
CA VAL A 25 7.96 11.62 4.84
C VAL A 25 6.65 11.76 5.60
N GLY A 26 6.76 11.74 6.93
CA GLY A 26 5.59 11.69 7.81
C GLY A 26 4.93 10.31 7.84
N GLY A 27 3.68 10.27 8.33
CA GLY A 27 2.88 9.05 8.41
C GLY A 27 3.36 8.03 9.44
N LYS A 28 2.89 6.80 9.28
CA LYS A 28 3.22 5.64 10.11
C LYS A 28 3.65 4.48 9.20
N THR A 29 4.64 3.73 9.64
CA THR A 29 5.05 2.48 8.98
C THR A 29 4.81 1.30 9.92
N ARG A 30 4.04 0.30 9.46
CA ARG A 30 3.76 -0.93 10.22
C ARG A 30 4.27 -2.15 9.45
N LEU A 31 4.85 -3.09 10.17
CA LEU A 31 5.25 -4.38 9.62
C LEU A 31 4.09 -5.38 9.77
N VAL A 32 3.63 -5.92 8.66
CA VAL A 32 2.45 -6.80 8.60
C VAL A 32 2.83 -8.10 7.92
N SER A 33 2.45 -9.23 8.52
CA SER A 33 2.65 -10.55 7.92
C SER A 33 1.35 -11.06 7.31
N ILE A 34 1.40 -11.43 6.03
CA ILE A 34 0.29 -12.05 5.30
C ILE A 34 0.76 -13.32 4.60
N GLU A 35 -0.16 -14.23 4.28
CA GLU A 35 0.19 -15.39 3.47
C GLU A 35 0.49 -14.96 2.02
N ARG A 36 1.43 -15.63 1.34
CA ARG A 36 1.74 -15.28 -0.06
C ARG A 36 0.62 -15.67 -1.03
N SER A 37 -0.30 -16.53 -0.61
CA SER A 37 -1.46 -16.96 -1.38
C SER A 37 -2.75 -16.19 -1.05
N VAL A 38 -2.66 -15.00 -0.44
CA VAL A 38 -3.85 -14.19 -0.17
C VAL A 38 -4.42 -13.58 -1.45
N SER A 39 -5.72 -13.32 -1.45
CA SER A 39 -6.37 -12.50 -2.48
C SER A 39 -6.14 -11.02 -2.23
N PHE A 40 -6.28 -10.22 -3.28
CA PHE A 40 -6.31 -8.77 -3.26
C PHE A 40 -7.35 -8.25 -2.28
N ARG A 41 -8.56 -8.81 -2.28
CA ARG A 41 -9.62 -8.43 -1.32
C ARG A 41 -9.20 -8.62 0.13
N PHE A 42 -8.53 -9.73 0.44
CA PHE A 42 -8.04 -9.97 1.80
C PHE A 42 -6.90 -9.02 2.17
N MET A 43 -5.98 -8.76 1.23
CA MET A 43 -4.92 -7.78 1.43
C MET A 43 -5.49 -6.39 1.69
N LEU A 44 -6.46 -5.95 0.88
CA LEU A 44 -7.13 -4.65 0.98
C LEU A 44 -7.89 -4.50 2.30
N ALA A 45 -8.68 -5.50 2.69
CA ALA A 45 -9.39 -5.50 3.98
C ALA A 45 -8.42 -5.39 5.17
N LYS A 46 -7.28 -6.07 5.08
CA LYS A 46 -6.25 -5.98 6.11
C LYS A 46 -5.56 -4.62 6.13
N MET A 47 -5.39 -3.97 4.97
CA MET A 47 -4.87 -2.60 4.92
C MET A 47 -5.89 -1.60 5.47
N SER A 48 -7.18 -1.73 5.15
CA SER A 48 -8.24 -0.87 5.68
C SER A 48 -8.34 -0.91 7.20
N GLU A 49 -8.20 -2.09 7.81
CA GLU A 49 -8.14 -2.21 9.27
C GLU A 49 -6.91 -1.52 9.89
N LEU A 50 -5.82 -1.36 9.14
CA LEU A 50 -4.59 -0.75 9.64
C LEU A 50 -4.64 0.79 9.61
N CYS A 51 -5.30 1.36 8.60
CA CYS A 51 -5.45 2.81 8.45
C CYS A 51 -6.82 3.36 8.87
N ASP A 52 -7.79 2.50 9.21
CA ASP A 52 -9.16 2.87 9.62
C ASP A 52 -9.89 3.71 8.55
N VAL A 53 -9.84 3.23 7.30
CA VAL A 53 -10.48 3.86 6.14
C VAL A 53 -11.19 2.83 5.28
N ASP A 54 -12.13 3.27 4.44
CA ASP A 54 -12.84 2.37 3.53
C ASP A 54 -11.88 1.68 2.55
N PRO A 55 -11.98 0.36 2.32
CA PRO A 55 -11.13 -0.35 1.37
C PRO A 55 -11.20 0.20 -0.07
N GLY A 56 -12.32 0.79 -0.49
CA GLY A 56 -12.48 1.43 -1.79
C GLY A 56 -11.76 2.79 -1.91
N ALA A 57 -11.34 3.38 -0.79
CA ALA A 57 -10.55 4.61 -0.74
C ALA A 57 -9.03 4.34 -0.66
N ILE A 58 -8.60 3.07 -0.63
CA ILE A 58 -7.20 2.68 -0.50
C ILE A 58 -6.66 2.24 -1.85
N ASP A 59 -5.59 2.90 -2.28
CA ASP A 59 -4.76 2.49 -3.39
C ASP A 59 -3.43 1.94 -2.86
N ILE A 60 -3.15 0.67 -3.16
CA ILE A 60 -1.96 -0.05 -2.69
C ILE A 60 -0.91 -0.01 -3.79
N ARG A 61 0.25 0.57 -3.49
CA ARG A 61 1.39 0.54 -4.41
C ARG A 61 2.63 -0.03 -3.78
N PHE A 62 3.44 -0.75 -4.55
CA PHE A 62 4.70 -1.32 -4.08
C PHE A 62 5.86 -0.88 -4.96
N GLN A 63 7.08 -0.93 -4.41
CA GLN A 63 8.29 -0.60 -5.15
C GLN A 63 9.04 -1.87 -5.53
N LEU A 64 9.20 -2.14 -6.83
CA LEU A 64 9.94 -3.30 -7.34
C LEU A 64 11.41 -3.33 -6.87
N PRO A 65 12.00 -4.52 -6.70
CA PRO A 65 13.36 -4.69 -6.19
C PRO A 65 14.49 -4.39 -7.20
N ASP A 66 14.22 -3.72 -8.32
CA ASP A 66 15.13 -3.66 -9.48
C ASP A 66 16.42 -2.84 -9.23
N GLY A 67 17.52 -3.39 -9.75
CA GLY A 67 18.89 -3.17 -9.32
C GLY A 67 19.60 -1.97 -9.95
N GLY A 68 19.24 -0.76 -9.53
CA GLY A 68 20.11 0.41 -9.74
C GLY A 68 19.70 1.39 -10.85
N LEU A 69 18.48 1.28 -11.38
CA LEU A 69 17.87 2.41 -12.10
C LEU A 69 16.97 3.18 -11.12
N CYS A 70 17.35 4.45 -10.91
CA CYS A 70 16.86 5.37 -9.90
C CYS A 70 15.44 5.89 -10.16
N ASP A 71 14.52 5.07 -10.62
CA ASP A 71 13.12 5.46 -10.72
C ASP A 71 12.34 4.80 -9.61
N SER A 72 11.88 5.63 -8.68
CA SER A 72 10.91 5.34 -7.63
C SER A 72 9.54 5.00 -8.23
N ARG A 73 9.50 4.09 -9.21
CA ARG A 73 8.29 3.69 -9.91
C ARG A 73 7.52 2.75 -9.01
N LEU A 74 6.49 3.31 -8.40
CA LEU A 74 5.49 2.57 -7.65
C LEU A 74 4.57 1.86 -8.63
N VAL A 75 4.31 0.58 -8.37
CA VAL A 75 3.39 -0.26 -9.14
C VAL A 75 2.11 -0.41 -8.32
N SER A 76 0.95 -0.07 -8.89
CA SER A 76 -0.36 -0.27 -8.26
C SER A 76 -0.73 -1.75 -8.27
N VAL A 77 -1.44 -2.16 -7.22
CA VAL A 77 -2.01 -3.51 -7.10
C VAL A 77 -3.52 -3.37 -7.14
N GLU A 78 -4.16 -3.90 -8.18
CA GLU A 78 -5.62 -3.79 -8.37
C GLU A 78 -6.30 -5.16 -8.52
N THR A 79 -5.51 -6.22 -8.77
CA THR A 79 -6.03 -7.57 -9.03
C THR A 79 -5.29 -8.66 -8.24
N ASP A 80 -5.90 -9.86 -8.17
CA ASP A 80 -5.28 -11.03 -7.55
C ASP A 80 -3.99 -11.47 -8.30
N ASP A 81 -3.93 -11.23 -9.61
CA ASP A 81 -2.72 -11.49 -10.42
C ASP A 81 -1.59 -10.53 -10.03
N ASP A 82 -1.90 -9.25 -9.81
CA ASP A 82 -0.91 -8.27 -9.34
C ASP A 82 -0.36 -8.63 -7.96
N VAL A 83 -1.21 -9.13 -7.05
CA VAL A 83 -0.76 -9.63 -5.74
C VAL A 83 0.20 -10.80 -5.91
N ARG A 84 -0.13 -11.75 -6.80
CA ARG A 84 0.74 -12.91 -7.04
C ARG A 84 2.08 -12.47 -7.60
N ASN A 85 2.08 -11.61 -8.61
CA ASN A 85 3.29 -11.04 -9.19
C ASN A 85 4.11 -10.29 -8.13
N MET A 86 3.47 -9.43 -7.33
CA MET A 86 4.13 -8.73 -6.22
C MET A 86 4.77 -9.69 -5.23
N MET A 87 4.15 -10.82 -4.90
CA MET A 87 4.76 -11.81 -4.03
C MET A 87 5.95 -12.48 -4.71
N GLU A 88 5.79 -12.97 -5.93
CA GLU A 88 6.81 -13.70 -6.69
C GLU A 88 8.10 -12.89 -6.90
N GLU A 89 8.00 -11.58 -7.12
CA GLU A 89 9.15 -10.68 -7.29
C GLU A 89 10.04 -10.55 -6.03
N PHE A 90 9.53 -10.91 -4.85
CA PHE A 90 10.27 -10.77 -3.59
C PHE A 90 10.48 -12.11 -2.88
N ASP A 91 11.74 -12.41 -2.56
CA ASP A 91 12.08 -13.56 -1.72
C ASP A 91 11.35 -13.55 -0.37
N SER A 92 11.09 -14.73 0.20
CA SER A 92 10.45 -14.94 1.52
C SER A 92 11.09 -14.12 2.65
N ASN A 93 12.40 -13.90 2.54
CA ASN A 93 13.19 -13.26 3.57
C ASN A 93 13.30 -11.73 3.38
N ARG A 94 12.79 -11.20 2.26
CA ARG A 94 12.77 -9.76 1.98
C ARG A 94 11.48 -9.14 2.48
N LYS A 95 11.60 -7.90 2.95
CA LYS A 95 10.44 -7.07 3.31
C LYS A 95 9.99 -6.37 2.04
N ILE A 96 8.70 -6.43 1.75
CA ILE A 96 8.09 -5.77 0.58
C ILE A 96 7.65 -4.38 1.03
N PRO A 97 8.29 -3.29 0.56
CA PRO A 97 7.83 -1.95 0.84
C PRO A 97 6.54 -1.68 0.06
N ILE A 98 5.45 -1.40 0.80
CA ILE A 98 4.19 -0.98 0.21
C ILE A 98 3.76 0.36 0.81
N PHE A 99 3.13 1.17 -0.03
CA PHE A 99 2.65 2.50 0.29
C PHE A 99 1.15 2.53 0.04
N LEU A 100 0.41 2.95 1.06
CA LEU A 100 -1.03 3.10 1.01
C LEU A 100 -1.33 4.56 0.70
N PHE A 101 -1.89 4.81 -0.47
CA PHE A 101 -2.44 6.09 -0.86
C PHE A 101 -3.92 6.08 -0.53
N MET A 102 -4.38 7.11 0.16
CA MET A 102 -5.78 7.24 0.56
C MET A 102 -6.34 8.44 -0.18
N ASP A 103 -7.27 8.20 -1.10
CA ASP A 103 -7.97 9.30 -1.74
C ASP A 103 -9.05 9.78 -0.77
N LYS A 104 -9.02 11.07 -0.41
CA LYS A 104 -10.13 11.69 0.32
C LYS A 104 -11.27 11.93 -0.67
N THR A 105 -11.93 10.85 -1.10
CA THR A 105 -13.23 11.02 -1.77
C THR A 105 -14.20 11.55 -0.72
N GLN A 106 -14.64 12.79 -0.96
CA GLN A 106 -15.49 13.62 -0.12
C GLN A 106 -16.77 12.86 0.30
N ASN A 107 -17.01 12.71 1.60
CA ASN A 107 -18.38 12.75 2.09
C ASN A 107 -18.77 14.24 2.12
N ASN A 108 -19.46 14.66 1.05
CA ASN A 108 -20.34 15.81 1.11
C ASN A 108 -21.50 15.40 2.02
N GLU A 109 -21.34 15.59 3.33
CA GLU A 109 -22.49 15.65 4.22
C GLU A 109 -23.15 17.00 3.93
N GLU A 110 -24.17 16.96 3.07
CA GLU A 110 -25.19 18.01 3.01
C GLU A 110 -25.78 18.11 4.42
N GLU A 111 -25.30 19.07 5.21
CA GLU A 111 -26.07 19.56 6.34
C GLU A 111 -27.28 20.29 5.75
N GLU A 112 -28.39 19.56 5.58
CA GLU A 112 -29.72 20.17 5.57
C GLU A 112 -29.93 20.80 6.95
N GLU A 113 -29.59 22.09 7.08
CA GLU A 113 -30.09 22.94 8.16
C GLU A 113 -31.55 23.30 7.84
N ASP A 114 -32.47 22.51 8.41
CA ASP A 114 -33.83 22.94 8.70
C ASP A 114 -33.78 24.07 9.75
N ASP A 115 -34.16 25.30 9.37
CA ASP A 115 -34.92 26.28 10.20
C ASP A 115 -35.35 27.52 9.39
#